data_AF-A0A3N5F7N5-F1
#
_entry.id   AF-A0A3N5F7N5-F1
#
_cell.length_a   1.000
_cell.length_b   1.000
_cell.length_c   1.000
_cell.angle_alpha   90.00
_cell.angle_beta   90.00
_cell.angle_gamma   90.00
#
_symmetry.space_group_name_H-M   'P 1'
#
loop_
_entity.id
_entity.type
_entity.pdbx_description
1 polymer ?
#
loop_
_entity_poly.entity_id
_entity_poly.type
_entity_poly.pdbx_seq_one_letter_code
_entity_poly.pdbx_strand_id
1 'polypeptide(L)'
;MIVNLIDYLKARPATIRRFCYGGIAVIIIGSMILVDTHHAHTWVEKHIPGFWAIFAFLSTIVLIFVAGWLGRSGIQTREDYYDR
;
A
#
# COMPACT_ATOMS: atom_id res chain seq x y z
N MET A 1 1.91 -19.00 19.32
CA MET A 1 0.98 -17.85 19.32
C MET A 1 0.93 -17.13 17.97
N ILE A 2 2.06 -16.70 17.39
CA ILE A 2 2.08 -16.05 16.05
C ILE A 2 1.57 -16.95 14.91
N VAL A 3 1.91 -18.25 14.93
CA VAL A 3 1.45 -19.21 13.92
C VAL A 3 -0.08 -19.32 13.91
N ASN A 4 -0.70 -19.45 15.08
CA ASN A 4 -2.16 -19.49 15.23
C ASN A 4 -2.85 -18.22 14.71
N LEU A 5 -2.21 -17.05 14.86
CA LEU A 5 -2.73 -15.79 14.30
C LEU A 5 -2.66 -15.80 12.78
N ILE A 6 -1.54 -16.25 12.20
CA ILE A 6 -1.37 -16.37 10.75
C ILE A 6 -2.42 -17.35 10.18
N ASP A 7 -2.62 -18.50 10.81
CA ASP A 7 -3.61 -19.49 10.38
C ASP A 7 -5.04 -18.95 10.50
N TYR A 8 -5.35 -18.23 11.59
CA TYR A 8 -6.64 -17.56 11.76
C TYR A 8 -6.92 -16.57 10.64
N LEU A 9 -5.90 -15.78 10.25
CA LEU A 9 -6.00 -14.81 9.18
C LEU A 9 -6.15 -15.52 7.82
N LYS A 10 -5.31 -16.51 7.54
CA LYS A 10 -5.38 -17.31 6.29
C LYS A 10 -6.72 -18.03 6.14
N ALA A 11 -7.39 -18.40 7.22
CA ALA A 11 -8.72 -19.02 7.20
C ALA A 11 -9.84 -18.05 6.79
N ARG A 12 -9.62 -16.72 6.80
CA ARG A 12 -10.65 -15.70 6.51
C ARG A 12 -10.20 -14.69 5.44
N PRO A 13 -9.79 -15.14 4.25
CA PRO A 13 -9.20 -14.25 3.24
C PRO A 13 -10.22 -13.22 2.70
N ALA A 14 -11.50 -13.59 2.60
CA ALA A 14 -12.54 -12.67 2.16
C ALA A 14 -12.76 -11.52 3.16
N THR A 15 -12.80 -11.84 4.46
CA THR A 15 -12.97 -10.85 5.53
C THR A 15 -11.78 -9.90 5.57
N ILE A 16 -10.55 -10.42 5.55
CA ILE A 16 -9.34 -9.59 5.56
C ILE A 16 -9.32 -8.65 4.37
N ARG A 17 -9.59 -9.15 3.16
CA ARG A 17 -9.63 -8.33 1.96
C ARG A 17 -10.66 -7.20 2.06
N ARG A 18 -11.85 -7.48 2.61
CA ARG A 18 -12.86 -6.45 2.87
C ARG A 18 -12.37 -5.42 3.88
N PHE A 19 -11.69 -5.83 4.95
CA PHE A 19 -11.08 -4.91 5.91
C PHE A 19 -9.97 -4.05 5.29
N CYS A 20 -9.09 -4.64 4.48
CA CYS A 20 -8.05 -3.88 3.78
C CYS A 20 -8.65 -2.85 2.82
N TYR A 21 -9.63 -3.24 1.99
CA TYR A 21 -10.30 -2.30 1.10
C TYR A 21 -11.11 -1.25 1.87
N GLY A 22 -11.74 -1.63 2.98
CA GLY A 22 -12.41 -0.71 3.89
C GLY A 22 -11.43 0.32 4.48
N GLY A 23 -10.26 -0.12 4.93
CA GLY A 23 -9.21 0.77 5.43
C GLY A 23 -8.70 1.74 4.38
N ILE A 24 -8.46 1.27 3.15
CA ILE A 24 -8.08 2.13 2.02
C ILE A 24 -9.19 3.16 1.75
N ALA A 25 -10.45 2.75 1.71
CA ALA A 25 -11.58 3.66 1.50
C ALA A 25 -11.68 4.71 2.61
N VAL A 26 -11.52 4.31 3.88
CA VAL A 26 -11.50 5.23 5.03
C VAL A 26 -10.38 6.26 4.90
N ILE A 27 -9.17 5.85 4.50
CA ILE A 27 -8.04 6.77 4.29
C ILE A 27 -8.34 7.76 3.15
N ILE A 28 -8.91 7.30 2.04
CA ILE A 28 -9.26 8.17 0.90
C ILE A 28 -10.34 9.17 1.31
N ILE A 29 -11.41 8.71 1.95
CA ILE A 29 -12.50 9.59 2.42
C ILE A 29 -11.97 10.58 3.45
N GLY A 30 -11.17 10.12 4.41
CA GLY A 30 -10.50 10.98 5.38
C GLY A 30 -9.64 12.04 4.70
N SER A 31 -8.88 11.66 3.67
CA SER A 31 -8.08 12.60 2.89
C SER A 31 -8.90 13.61 2.09
N MET A 32 -10.15 13.32 1.74
CA MET A 32 -11.04 14.27 1.06
C MET A 32 -11.65 15.29 2.02
N ILE A 33 -11.92 14.88 3.27
CA ILE A 33 -12.68 15.69 4.23
C ILE A 33 -11.75 16.44 5.20
N LEU A 34 -10.65 15.82 5.63
CA LEU A 34 -9.79 16.33 6.71
C LEU A 34 -8.57 17.12 6.21
N VAL A 35 -8.15 16.91 4.96
CA VAL A 35 -6.95 17.55 4.43
C VAL A 35 -7.32 18.93 3.88
N ASP A 36 -6.78 19.97 4.51
CA ASP A 36 -6.89 21.33 4.01
C ASP A 36 -6.03 21.51 2.74
N THR A 37 -6.68 21.84 1.63
CA THR A 37 -6.04 22.08 0.32
C THR A 37 -5.95 23.57 -0.02
N HIS A 38 -6.22 24.46 0.92
CA HIS A 38 -6.20 25.91 0.70
C HIS A 38 -4.84 26.44 0.23
N HIS A 39 -3.74 25.75 0.56
CA HIS A 39 -2.38 26.08 0.13
C HIS A 39 -1.84 25.17 -0.98
N ALA A 40 -2.71 24.42 -1.66
CA ALA A 40 -2.29 23.59 -2.79
C ALA A 40 -1.60 24.44 -3.86
N HIS A 41 -0.36 24.10 -4.20
CA HIS A 41 0.44 24.85 -5.18
C HIS A 41 0.26 24.34 -6.61
N THR A 42 -0.29 23.13 -6.78
CA THR A 42 -0.49 22.50 -8.09
C THR A 42 -1.96 22.41 -8.47
N TRP A 43 -2.25 22.40 -9.77
CA TRP A 43 -3.63 22.32 -10.30
C TRP A 43 -4.33 21.03 -9.85
N VAL A 44 -3.61 19.91 -9.85
CA VAL A 44 -4.14 18.58 -9.47
C VAL A 44 -4.53 18.50 -8.00
N GLU A 45 -3.73 19.07 -7.10
CA GLU A 45 -4.06 19.13 -5.67
C GLU A 45 -5.32 19.95 -5.38
N LYS A 46 -5.63 20.96 -6.19
CA LYS A 46 -6.83 21.80 -6.04
C LYS A 46 -8.11 21.15 -6.58
N HIS A 47 -8.01 20.41 -7.67
CA HIS A 47 -9.19 19.92 -8.41
C HIS A 47 -9.52 18.46 -8.14
N ILE A 48 -8.60 17.69 -7.55
CA ILE A 48 -8.79 16.26 -7.26
C ILE A 48 -8.91 16.06 -5.74
N PRO A 49 -10.12 15.89 -5.21
CA PRO A 49 -10.31 15.54 -3.80
C PRO A 49 -9.58 14.22 -3.48
N GLY A 50 -8.86 14.19 -2.36
CA GLY A 50 -8.12 12.99 -1.95
C GLY A 50 -6.89 12.67 -2.81
N PHE A 51 -6.40 13.65 -3.59
CA PHE A 51 -5.21 13.49 -4.45
C PHE A 51 -4.05 12.80 -3.74
N TRP A 52 -3.70 13.24 -2.53
CA TRP A 52 -2.56 12.71 -1.77
C TRP A 52 -2.74 11.23 -1.39
N ALA A 53 -3.93 10.80 -0.99
CA ALA A 53 -4.20 9.38 -0.70
C ALA A 53 -4.12 8.52 -1.96
N ILE A 54 -4.67 8.99 -3.08
CA ILE A 54 -4.61 8.30 -4.37
C ILE A 54 -3.15 8.21 -4.84
N PHE A 55 -2.41 9.31 -4.77
CA PHE A 55 -0.99 9.38 -5.15
C PHE A 55 -0.15 8.44 -4.31
N ALA A 56 -0.34 8.41 -2.98
CA ALA A 56 0.38 7.51 -2.10
C ALA A 56 0.09 6.03 -2.44
N PHE A 57 -1.18 5.69 -2.69
CA PHE A 57 -1.58 4.33 -3.04
C PHE A 57 -0.97 3.88 -4.38
N LEU A 58 -1.08 4.71 -5.42
CA LEU A 58 -0.51 4.42 -6.74
C LEU A 58 1.02 4.35 -6.69
N SER A 59 1.67 5.28 -5.98
CA SER A 59 3.12 5.27 -5.81
C SER A 59 3.59 4.00 -5.10
N THR A 60 2.85 3.53 -4.10
CA THR A 60 3.15 2.27 -3.41
C THR A 60 3.09 1.08 -4.36
N ILE A 61 2.07 1.01 -5.23
CA ILE A 61 1.96 -0.03 -6.26
C ILE A 61 3.18 0.00 -7.18
N VAL A 62 3.54 1.18 -7.70
CA VAL A 62 4.71 1.38 -8.56
C VAL A 62 5.98 0.91 -7.84
N LEU A 63 6.17 1.31 -6.58
CA LEU A 63 7.33 0.91 -5.77
C LEU A 63 7.41 -0.61 -5.58
N ILE A 64 6.31 -1.30 -5.33
CA ILE A 64 6.29 -2.77 -5.22
C ILE A 64 6.79 -3.42 -6.51
N PHE A 65 6.30 -2.96 -7.67
CA PHE A 65 6.72 -3.50 -8.96
C PHE A 65 8.19 -3.19 -9.28
N VAL A 66 8.62 -1.96 -9.03
CA VAL A 66 10.01 -1.54 -9.25
C VAL A 66 10.95 -2.29 -8.32
N ALA A 67 10.63 -2.41 -7.04
CA ALA A 67 11.42 -3.18 -6.07
C ALA A 67 11.49 -4.65 -6.46
N GLY A 68 10.37 -5.25 -6.88
CA GLY A 68 10.35 -6.63 -7.36
C GLY A 68 11.17 -6.83 -8.64
N TRP A 69 11.14 -5.87 -9.56
CA TRP A 69 11.96 -5.90 -10.77
C TRP A 69 13.44 -5.79 -10.42
N LEU A 70 13.82 -4.82 -9.59
CA LEU A 70 15.18 -4.65 -9.12
C LEU A 70 15.69 -5.92 -8.43
N GLY A 71 14.91 -6.52 -7.53
CA GLY A 71 15.25 -7.79 -6.87
C GLY A 71 15.64 -8.89 -7.87
N ARG A 72 14.82 -9.08 -8.92
CA ARG A 72 15.09 -10.04 -10.01
C ARG A 72 16.26 -9.66 -10.91
N SER A 73 16.63 -8.39 -10.97
CA SER A 73 17.81 -7.91 -11.71
C SER A 73 19.14 -8.24 -11.01
N GLY A 74 19.13 -8.94 -9.88
CA GLY A 74 20.32 -9.55 -9.29
C GLY A 74 20.86 -8.85 -8.04
N ILE A 75 20.15 -7.89 -7.46
CA ILE A 75 20.51 -7.32 -6.15
C ILE A 75 20.09 -8.20 -4.96
N GLN A 76 19.19 -9.18 -5.16
CA GLN A 76 18.82 -10.10 -4.09
C GLN A 76 19.91 -11.18 -3.93
N THR A 77 20.34 -11.41 -2.68
CA THR A 77 21.24 -12.54 -2.38
C THR A 77 20.54 -13.86 -2.69
N ARG A 78 21.31 -14.88 -3.05
CA ARG A 78 20.76 -16.19 -3.36
C ARG A 78 20.13 -16.82 -2.12
N GLU A 79 19.07 -17.60 -2.32
CA GLU A 79 18.37 -18.28 -1.21
C GLU A 79 19.28 -19.31 -0.50
N ASP A 80 20.25 -19.90 -1.22
CA ASP A 80 21.21 -20.88 -0.70
C ASP A 80 22.41 -20.26 0.05
N TYR A 81 22.41 -18.94 0.30
CA TYR A 81 23.57 -18.25 0.85
C TYR A 81 24.01 -18.76 2.23
N TYR A 82 23.05 -19.17 3.08
CA TYR A 82 23.32 -19.69 4.43
C TYR A 82 23.37 -21.23 4.51
N ASP A 83 23.08 -21.92 3.40
CA ASP A 83 23.14 -23.38 3.32
C ASP A 83 24.56 -23.88 2.99
N ARG A 84 25.52 -22.97 2.87
CA ARG A 84 26.94 -23.22 2.63
C ARG A 84 27.78 -22.96 3.87
#